data_AF-A0A353CBC3-F1
#
_entry.id   AF-A0A353CBC3-F1
#
_cell.length_a   1.000
_cell.length_b   1.000
_cell.length_c   1.000
_cell.angle_alpha   90.00
_cell.angle_beta   90.00
_cell.angle_gamma   90.00
#
_symmetry.space_group_name_H-M   'P 1'
#
loop_
_entity.id
_entity.type
_entity.pdbx_description
1 polymer ?
#
loop_
_entity_poly.entity_id
_entity_poly.type
_entity_poly.pdbx_seq_one_letter_code
_entity_poly.pdbx_strand_id
1 'polypeptide(L)'
;DDRYKAGFKLECLALLRAREDMGLTNIKPMIPFCRTVEEGEKVIALMAEYGLVQGEHDLEIYAMCELPANVVFADEFLKVFDGYSIGSNDLT
;
A
#
# COMPACT_ATOMS: atom_id res chain seq x y z
N ASP A 1 0.67 -14.73 1.32
CA ASP A 1 0.29 -16.08 0.87
C ASP A 1 0.85 -16.29 -0.53
N ASP A 2 1.65 -17.33 -0.75
CA ASP A 2 2.24 -17.60 -2.07
C ASP A 2 1.20 -17.84 -3.16
N ARG A 3 0.00 -18.31 -2.77
CA ARG A 3 -1.11 -18.55 -3.70
C ARG A 3 -1.65 -17.28 -4.34
N TYR A 4 -1.51 -16.13 -3.68
CA TYR A 4 -1.99 -14.84 -4.20
C TYR A 4 -0.90 -13.94 -4.77
N LYS A 5 0.39 -14.27 -4.60
CA LYS A 5 1.50 -13.42 -5.06
C LYS A 5 1.43 -13.08 -6.56
N ALA A 6 0.99 -14.03 -7.39
CA ALA A 6 0.82 -13.80 -8.82
C ALA A 6 -0.31 -12.79 -9.13
N GLY A 7 -1.41 -12.84 -8.38
CA GLY A 7 -2.52 -11.87 -8.48
C GLY A 7 -2.07 -10.48 -8.07
N PHE A 8 -1.42 -10.37 -6.91
CA PHE A 8 -0.87 -9.10 -6.42
C PHE A 8 0.17 -8.50 -7.38
N LYS A 9 1.02 -9.34 -8.00
CA LYS A 9 1.95 -8.88 -9.05
C LYS A 9 1.22 -8.26 -10.23
N LEU A 10 0.12 -8.88 -10.69
CA LEU A 10 -0.69 -8.33 -11.78
C LEU A 10 -1.29 -6.98 -11.42
N GLU A 11 -1.79 -6.81 -10.19
CA GLU A 11 -2.29 -5.52 -9.69
C GLU A 11 -1.18 -4.46 -9.72
N CYS A 12 0.03 -4.79 -9.26
CA CYS A 12 1.18 -3.88 -9.27
C CYS A 12 1.57 -3.47 -10.70
N LEU A 13 1.64 -4.43 -11.63
CA LEU A 13 1.97 -4.14 -13.03
C LEU A 13 0.90 -3.28 -13.72
N ALA A 14 -0.38 -3.47 -13.37
CA ALA A 14 -1.46 -2.64 -13.87
C ALA A 14 -1.35 -1.19 -13.37
N LEU A 15 -1.02 -1.00 -12.08
CA LEU A 15 -0.77 0.33 -11.50
C LEU A 15 0.44 1.00 -12.13
N LEU A 16 1.54 0.26 -12.30
CA LEU A 16 2.76 0.77 -12.95
C LEU A 16 2.47 1.24 -14.37
N ARG A 17 1.76 0.43 -15.17
CA ARG A 17 1.33 0.81 -16.52
C ARG A 17 0.45 2.05 -16.52
N ALA A 18 -0.49 2.16 -15.58
CA ALA A 18 -1.35 3.34 -15.49
C ALA A 18 -0.56 4.61 -15.14
N ARG A 19 0.44 4.51 -14.28
CA ARG A 19 1.29 5.65 -13.90
C ARG A 19 2.28 6.04 -15.01
N GLU A 20 3.05 5.07 -15.52
CA GLU A 20 4.17 5.31 -16.43
C GLU A 20 3.74 5.43 -17.89
N ASP A 21 3.02 4.45 -18.42
CA ASP A 21 2.66 4.42 -19.85
C ASP A 21 1.51 5.39 -20.16
N MET A 22 0.57 5.55 -19.22
CA MET A 22 -0.60 6.42 -19.39
C MET A 22 -0.42 7.80 -18.76
N GLY A 23 0.66 8.02 -17.98
CA GLY A 23 0.98 9.31 -17.37
C GLY A 23 0.08 9.71 -16.19
N LEU A 24 -0.62 8.77 -15.55
CA LEU A 24 -1.55 9.05 -14.45
C LEU A 24 -0.84 9.06 -13.09
N THR A 25 0.10 9.99 -12.90
CA THR A 25 0.94 10.09 -11.69
C THR A 25 0.17 10.47 -10.41
N ASN A 26 -1.11 10.84 -10.52
CA ASN A 26 -1.99 11.13 -9.39
C ASN A 26 -2.59 9.87 -8.72
N ILE A 27 -2.36 8.67 -9.26
CA ILE A 27 -2.87 7.41 -8.68
C ILE A 27 -2.06 7.02 -7.44
N LYS A 28 -2.72 6.94 -6.28
CA LYS A 28 -2.09 6.52 -5.02
C LYS A 28 -2.63 5.16 -4.60
N PRO A 29 -1.83 4.08 -4.64
CA PRO A 29 -2.25 2.78 -4.14
C PRO A 29 -2.54 2.84 -2.64
N MET A 30 -3.54 2.08 -2.21
CA MET A 30 -3.91 1.98 -0.80
C MET A 30 -3.99 0.51 -0.40
N ILE A 31 -3.27 0.14 0.65
CA ILE A 31 -3.23 -1.22 1.18
C ILE A 31 -4.33 -1.38 2.23
N PRO A 32 -5.33 -2.27 1.99
CA PRO A 32 -6.34 -2.58 2.98
C PRO A 32 -5.86 -3.66 3.95
N PHE A 33 -6.51 -3.72 5.11
CA PHE A 33 -6.49 -4.80 6.08
C PHE A 33 -5.09 -5.19 6.57
N CYS A 34 -4.20 -4.21 6.70
CA CYS A 34 -2.84 -4.40 7.18
C CYS A 34 -2.84 -4.53 8.72
N ARG A 35 -2.60 -5.73 9.24
CA ARG A 35 -2.83 -6.04 10.66
C ARG A 35 -1.64 -5.69 11.55
N THR A 36 -0.45 -5.74 10.97
CA THR A 36 0.82 -5.50 11.67
C THR A 36 1.72 -4.62 10.82
N VAL A 37 2.69 -3.96 11.47
CA VAL A 37 3.68 -3.12 10.79
C VAL A 37 4.54 -3.99 9.87
N GLU A 38 4.92 -5.18 10.33
CA GLU A 38 5.74 -6.14 9.58
C GLU A 38 5.02 -6.68 8.33
N GLU A 39 3.69 -6.80 8.36
CA GLU A 39 2.90 -7.08 7.16
C GLU A 39 3.00 -5.92 6.17
N GLY A 40 2.92 -4.68 6.64
CA GLY A 40 3.05 -3.48 5.82
C GLY A 40 4.41 -3.40 5.14
N GLU A 41 5.49 -3.59 5.90
CA GLU A 41 6.86 -3.60 5.37
C GLU A 41 7.05 -4.66 4.28
N LYS A 42 6.49 -5.86 4.47
CA LYS A 42 6.54 -6.93 3.46
C LYS A 42 5.77 -6.58 2.19
N VAL A 43 4.63 -5.91 2.32
CA VAL A 43 3.84 -5.46 1.16
C VAL A 43 4.59 -4.38 0.40
N ILE A 44 5.13 -3.38 1.08
CA ILE A 44 5.95 -2.33 0.45
C ILE A 44 7.16 -2.92 -0.27
N ALA A 45 7.90 -3.82 0.37
CA ALA A 45 9.04 -4.49 -0.24
C ALA A 45 8.64 -5.27 -1.50
N LEU A 46 7.50 -5.98 -1.46
CA LEU A 46 7.00 -6.74 -2.61
C LEU A 46 6.51 -5.83 -3.75
N MET A 47 5.91 -4.68 -3.42
CA MET A 47 5.54 -3.67 -4.42
C MET A 47 6.78 -3.09 -5.11
N ALA A 48 7.84 -2.81 -4.34
CA ALA A 48 9.12 -2.36 -4.87
C ALA A 48 9.77 -3.40 -5.79
N GLU A 49 9.73 -4.69 -5.43
CA GLU A 49 10.18 -5.79 -6.31
C GLU A 49 9.44 -5.83 -7.66
N TYR A 50 8.21 -5.30 -7.70
CA TYR A 50 7.39 -5.20 -8.92
C TYR A 50 7.43 -3.82 -9.60
N GLY A 51 8.33 -2.94 -9.15
CA GLY A 51 8.59 -1.63 -9.77
C GLY A 51 7.79 -0.46 -9.20
N LEU A 52 7.05 -0.66 -8.10
CA LEU A 52 6.34 0.40 -7.38
C LEU A 52 7.11 0.76 -6.12
N VAL A 53 8.06 1.69 -6.23
CA VAL A 53 8.92 2.13 -5.12
C VAL A 53 8.40 3.46 -4.56
N GLN A 54 8.17 3.54 -3.24
CA GLN A 54 7.73 4.78 -2.59
C GLN A 54 8.73 5.91 -2.84
N GLY A 55 8.20 7.10 -3.15
CA GLY A 55 8.96 8.30 -3.47
C GLY A 55 9.52 8.35 -4.90
N GLU A 56 9.61 7.23 -5.62
CA GLU A 56 10.00 7.25 -7.03
C GLU A 56 8.81 7.69 -7.89
N HIS A 57 9.07 8.61 -8.84
CA HIS A 57 8.05 9.20 -9.71
C HIS A 57 6.83 9.72 -8.94
N ASP A 58 7.06 10.32 -7.76
CA ASP A 58 6.03 10.84 -6.85
C ASP A 58 4.98 9.77 -6.44
N LEU A 59 5.38 8.50 -6.36
CA LEU A 59 4.52 7.43 -5.87
C LEU A 59 4.42 7.49 -4.35
N GLU A 60 3.21 7.73 -3.86
CA GLU A 60 2.85 7.58 -2.45
C GLU A 60 1.95 6.36 -2.26
N ILE A 61 2.18 5.60 -1.19
CA ILE A 61 1.42 4.40 -0.83
C ILE A 61 0.78 4.61 0.53
N TYR A 62 -0.54 4.47 0.56
CA TYR A 62 -1.35 4.70 1.76
C TYR A 62 -1.74 3.37 2.39
N ALA A 63 -2.02 3.39 3.68
CA ALA A 63 -2.74 2.30 4.34
C ALA A 63 -4.16 2.73 4.67
N MET A 64 -5.11 1.81 4.58
CA MET A 64 -6.42 2.03 5.16
C MET A 64 -6.34 1.80 6.66
N CYS A 65 -6.68 2.82 7.46
CA CYS A 65 -6.77 2.73 8.91
C CYS A 65 -8.15 2.21 9.28
N GLU A 66 -8.25 0.89 9.42
CA GLU A 66 -9.52 0.16 9.56
C GLU A 66 -9.51 -0.88 10.69
N LEU A 67 -8.35 -1.16 11.30
CA LEU A 67 -8.22 -2.03 12.46
C LEU A 67 -7.83 -1.21 13.69
N PRO A 68 -8.26 -1.59 14.92
CA PRO A 68 -7.83 -0.91 16.14
C PRO A 68 -6.31 -0.80 16.28
N ALA A 69 -5.56 -1.81 15.81
CA ALA A 69 -4.10 -1.78 15.80
C ALA A 69 -3.53 -0.64 14.94
N ASN A 70 -4.17 -0.29 13.81
CA ASN A 70 -3.73 0.83 12.97
C ASN A 70 -3.84 2.17 13.68
N VAL A 71 -4.81 2.30 14.60
CA VAL A 71 -5.01 3.50 15.43
C VAL A 71 -4.00 3.52 16.58
N VAL A 72 -3.85 2.41 17.30
CA VAL A 72 -2.97 2.31 18.47
C VAL A 72 -1.49 2.46 18.10
N PHE A 73 -1.08 1.91 16.95
CA PHE A 73 0.31 1.94 16.47
C PHE A 73 0.49 2.88 15.27
N ALA A 74 -0.33 3.93 15.15
CA ALA A 74 -0.31 4.84 14.00
C ALA A 74 1.08 5.39 13.68
N ASP A 75 1.86 5.78 14.70
CA ASP A 75 3.22 6.30 14.54
C ASP A 75 4.18 5.28 13.92
N GLU A 76 3.96 3.99 14.09
CA GLU A 76 4.80 2.94 13.51
C GLU A 76 4.38 2.64 12.07
N PHE A 77 3.08 2.53 11.81
CA PHE A 77 2.56 2.36 10.46
C PHE A 77 2.90 3.55 9.55
N LEU A 78 2.86 4.79 10.05
CA LEU A 78 3.21 5.99 9.29
C LEU A 78 4.71 6.16 9.03
N LYS A 79 5.57 5.27 9.56
CA LYS A 79 6.97 5.13 9.10
C LYS A 79 7.08 4.26 7.85
N VAL A 80 6.07 3.42 7.59
CA VAL A 80 6.01 2.49 6.45
C VAL A 80 5.19 3.09 5.31
N PHE A 81 4.06 3.74 5.63
CA PHE A 81 3.13 4.31 4.65
C PHE A 81 3.19 5.84 4.62
N ASP A 82 2.92 6.42 3.45
CA ASP A 82 2.93 7.88 3.25
C ASP A 82 1.69 8.57 3.84
N GLY A 83 0.69 7.80 4.24
CA GLY A 83 -0.48 8.32 4.91
C GLY A 83 -1.56 7.28 5.18
N TYR A 84 -2.64 7.76 5.79
CA TYR A 84 -3.83 6.98 6.09
C TYR A 84 -5.06 7.48 5.36
N SER A 85 -5.92 6.53 5.01
CA SER A 85 -7.33 6.74 4.74
C SER A 85 -8.15 6.04 5.82
N ILE A 86 -9.05 6.75 6.52
CA ILE A 86 -9.79 6.16 7.64
C ILE A 86 -10.96 5.32 7.10
N GLY A 87 -10.87 4.01 7.28
CA GLY A 87 -11.91 3.04 6.96
C GLY A 87 -12.90 2.91 8.11
N SER A 88 -13.75 3.93 8.33
CA SER A 88 -14.63 3.99 9.51
C SER A 88 -15.65 2.86 9.62
N ASN A 89 -16.04 2.25 8.49
CA ASN A 89 -16.99 1.14 8.44
C ASN A 89 -16.44 -0.10 9.16
N ASP A 90 -15.19 -0.46 8.89
CA ASP A 90 -14.54 -1.64 9.47
C ASP A 90 -13.92 -1.34 10.84
N LEU A 91 -13.65 -0.07 11.13
CA LEU A 91 -13.13 0.39 12.43
C LEU A 91 -14.19 0.42 13.55
N THR A 92 -15.48 0.35 13.20
CA THR A 92 -16.62 0.41 14.14
C THR A 92 -17.24 -0.97 14.34
#